data_AF-A0A3L7TG77-F1
#
_entry.id   AF-A0A3L7TG77-F1
#
_cell.length_a   1.000
_cell.length_b   1.000
_cell.length_c   1.000
_cell.angle_alpha   90.00
_cell.angle_beta   90.00
_cell.angle_gamma   90.00
#
_symmetry.space_group_name_H-M   'P 1'
#
loop_
_entity.id
_entity.type
_entity.pdbx_description
1 polymer ?
#
loop_
_entity_poly.entity_id
_entity_poly.type
_entity_poly.pdbx_seq_one_letter_code
_entity_poly.pdbx_strand_id
1 'polypeptide(L)'
;MSGTSSFLNPCDPKLRSWVASANDALSDFPIQNLPYGVLDGSVAVRIGDRALLLEDALSHGVFASELLAVAEFDFALSVGCLDALAELPAAALTQLRQNLAWMFAEG
;
A
#
# COMPACT_ATOMS: atom_id res chain seq x y z
N MET A 1 -8.48 -10.29 -23.92
CA MET A 1 -7.07 -10.67 -23.66
C MET A 1 -6.84 -10.49 -22.18
N SER A 2 -7.01 -11.55 -21.39
CA SER A 2 -6.77 -11.51 -19.95
C SER A 2 -5.27 -11.46 -19.73
N GLY A 3 -4.72 -10.25 -19.59
CA GLY A 3 -3.38 -10.07 -19.10
C GLY A 3 -3.35 -10.52 -17.65
N THR A 4 -2.66 -11.62 -17.38
CA THR A 4 -2.28 -11.97 -16.01
C THR A 4 -1.34 -10.86 -15.56
N SER A 5 -1.85 -9.85 -14.83
CA SER A 5 -1.01 -8.87 -14.15
C SER A 5 -0.08 -9.67 -13.23
N SER A 6 1.19 -9.80 -13.59
CA SER A 6 2.21 -10.30 -12.68
C SER A 6 2.27 -9.31 -11.53
N PHE A 7 1.54 -9.59 -10.46
CA PHE A 7 1.59 -8.78 -9.27
C PHE A 7 3.01 -8.85 -8.70
N LEU A 8 3.62 -7.68 -8.54
CA LEU A 8 4.93 -7.51 -7.98
C LEU A 8 4.99 -8.15 -6.59
N ASN A 9 6.01 -8.98 -6.31
CA ASN A 9 6.17 -9.63 -5.00
C ASN A 9 6.72 -8.61 -3.99
N PRO A 10 5.92 -8.12 -3.03
CA PRO A 10 6.38 -7.09 -2.09
C PRO A 10 7.48 -7.59 -1.15
N CYS A 11 7.63 -8.91 -1.01
CA CYS A 11 8.65 -9.52 -0.15
C CYS A 11 9.96 -9.81 -0.88
N ASP A 12 10.10 -9.45 -2.16
CA ASP A 12 11.36 -9.63 -2.88
C ASP A 12 12.46 -8.73 -2.28
N PRO A 13 13.55 -9.30 -1.72
CA PRO A 13 14.63 -8.51 -1.14
C PRO A 13 15.39 -7.66 -2.18
N LYS A 14 15.21 -7.93 -3.48
CA LYS A 14 15.80 -7.15 -4.57
C LYS A 14 14.94 -5.98 -5.01
N LEU A 15 13.70 -5.89 -4.52
CA LEU A 15 12.81 -4.78 -4.84
C LEU A 15 13.38 -3.47 -4.28
N ARG A 16 13.38 -2.42 -5.09
CA ARG A 16 13.90 -1.09 -4.74
C ARG A 16 12.81 -0.04 -4.93
N SER A 17 12.93 1.08 -4.23
CA SER A 17 11.94 2.16 -4.30
C SER A 17 12.50 3.45 -4.87
N TRP A 18 11.71 4.15 -5.67
CA TRP A 18 12.04 5.53 -6.08
C TRP A 18 12.08 6.51 -4.89
N VAL A 19 11.55 6.12 -3.72
CA VAL A 19 11.76 6.82 -2.46
C VAL A 19 13.16 6.49 -1.92
N ALA A 20 14.14 7.36 -2.18
CA ALA A 20 15.55 7.11 -1.88
C ALA A 20 15.84 6.69 -0.41
N SER A 21 15.12 7.25 0.58
CA SER A 21 15.29 6.89 1.99
C SER A 21 14.80 5.47 2.35
N ALA A 22 13.94 4.87 1.52
CA ALA A 22 13.49 3.49 1.72
C ALA A 22 14.54 2.45 1.29
N ASN A 23 15.56 2.90 0.56
CA ASN A 23 16.63 2.08 0.01
C ASN A 23 17.88 2.01 0.91
N ASP A 24 17.91 2.78 2.01
CA ASP A 24 18.98 2.77 3.02
C ASP A 24 18.96 1.46 3.81
N ALA A 25 20.13 0.85 4.01
CA ALA A 25 20.29 -0.40 4.75
C ALA A 25 19.91 -0.27 6.24
N LEU A 26 19.90 0.94 6.79
CA LEU A 26 19.48 1.22 8.16
C LEU A 26 18.01 1.66 8.26
N SER A 27 17.27 1.68 7.15
CA SER A 27 15.86 2.06 7.15
C SER A 27 14.99 0.96 7.74
N ASP A 28 14.17 1.30 8.74
CA ASP A 28 13.12 0.40 9.27
C ASP A 28 11.91 0.30 8.32
N PHE A 29 11.83 1.18 7.32
CA PHE A 29 10.68 1.29 6.42
C PHE A 29 11.06 1.08 4.95
N PRO A 30 11.71 -0.05 4.59
CA PRO A 30 11.96 -0.36 3.20
C PRO A 30 10.66 -0.72 2.48
N ILE A 31 10.71 -0.77 1.16
CA ILE A 31 9.56 -1.16 0.31
C ILE A 31 9.03 -2.58 0.61
N GLN A 32 9.87 -3.42 1.23
CA GLN A 32 9.48 -4.74 1.71
C GLN A 32 8.66 -4.73 3.00
N ASN A 33 8.62 -3.63 3.74
CA ASN A 33 7.91 -3.56 5.03
C ASN A 33 6.51 -2.98 4.85
N LEU A 34 6.40 -1.75 4.32
CA LEU A 34 5.12 -1.03 4.11
C LEU A 34 4.12 -1.19 5.27
N PRO A 35 4.48 -0.79 6.51
CA PRO A 35 3.57 -0.88 7.63
C PRO A 35 2.49 0.20 7.54
N TYR A 36 1.30 -0.15 8.04
CA TYR A 36 0.17 0.77 8.14
C TYR A 36 0.15 1.46 9.51
N GLY A 37 -0.32 2.71 9.52
CA GLY A 37 -0.49 3.54 10.70
C GLY A 37 -1.66 4.50 10.53
N VAL A 38 -1.92 5.34 11.52
CA VAL A 38 -2.83 6.48 11.40
C VAL A 38 -2.01 7.77 11.51
N LEU A 39 -2.21 8.69 10.56
CA LEU A 39 -1.60 10.01 10.54
C LEU A 39 -2.71 11.04 10.30
N ASP A 40 -2.83 12.02 11.19
CA ASP A 40 -3.84 13.09 11.13
C ASP A 40 -5.29 12.60 10.97
N GLY A 41 -5.59 11.41 11.51
CA GLY A 41 -6.92 10.80 11.44
C GLY A 41 -7.15 9.93 10.21
N SER A 42 -6.17 9.78 9.32
CA SER A 42 -6.27 9.00 8.10
C SER A 42 -5.35 7.79 8.13
N VAL A 43 -5.78 6.68 7.52
CA VAL A 43 -4.93 5.49 7.36
C VAL A 43 -3.76 5.86 6.43
N ALA A 44 -2.55 5.55 6.86
CA ALA A 44 -1.33 5.85 6.12
C ALA A 44 -0.40 4.64 6.03
N VAL A 45 0.45 4.62 5.00
CA VAL A 45 1.54 3.66 4.86
C VAL A 45 2.88 4.38 4.96
N ARG A 46 3.83 3.82 5.73
CA ARG A 46 5.19 4.37 5.87
C ARG A 46 6.13 3.82 4.79
N ILE A 47 6.97 4.69 4.23
CA ILE A 47 8.00 4.35 3.25
C ILE A 47 9.21 5.27 3.40
N GLY A 48 10.35 4.72 3.82
CA GLY A 48 11.54 5.49 4.19
C GLY A 48 11.23 6.60 5.21
N ASP A 49 11.56 7.84 4.88
CA ASP A 49 11.26 9.02 5.71
C ASP A 49 9.87 9.63 5.44
N ARG A 50 9.08 9.05 4.53
CA ARG A 50 7.75 9.54 4.12
C ARG A 50 6.61 8.64 4.59
N ALA A 51 5.40 9.19 4.55
CA ALA A 51 4.16 8.46 4.70
C ALA A 51 3.21 8.89 3.57
N LEU A 52 2.39 7.97 3.10
CA LEU A 52 1.33 8.23 2.12
C LEU A 52 -0.01 7.97 2.81
N LEU A 53 -0.91 8.95 2.77
CA LEU A 53 -2.29 8.75 3.19
C LEU A 53 -3.01 7.90 2.13
N LEU A 54 -3.66 6.82 2.55
CA LEU A 54 -4.31 5.89 1.62
C LEU A 54 -5.56 6.51 0.98
N GLU A 55 -6.22 7.45 1.65
CA GLU A 55 -7.32 8.23 1.07
C GLU A 55 -6.85 9.09 -0.11
N ASP A 56 -5.65 9.70 -0.02
CA ASP A 56 -5.09 10.47 -1.13
C ASP A 56 -4.82 9.56 -2.32
N ALA A 57 -4.20 8.40 -2.07
CA ALA A 57 -3.96 7.39 -3.10
C ALA A 57 -5.25 6.90 -3.76
N LEU A 58 -6.32 6.72 -2.96
CA LEU A 58 -7.65 6.38 -3.46
C LEU A 58 -8.20 7.49 -4.37
N SER A 59 -8.14 8.75 -3.93
CA SER A 59 -8.64 9.91 -4.69
C SER A 59 -7.91 10.12 -6.02
N HIS A 60 -6.65 9.70 -6.10
CA HIS A 60 -5.82 9.75 -7.30
C HIS A 60 -5.93 8.49 -8.19
N GLY A 61 -6.78 7.52 -7.84
CA GLY A 61 -7.05 6.35 -8.67
C GLY A 61 -5.89 5.34 -8.71
N VAL A 62 -5.08 5.25 -7.65
CA VAL A 62 -3.91 4.36 -7.60
C VAL A 62 -4.31 2.88 -7.51
N PHE A 63 -5.45 2.58 -6.89
CA PHE A 63 -5.83 1.20 -6.57
C PHE A 63 -6.52 0.49 -7.73
N ALA A 64 -6.17 -0.79 -7.91
CA ALA A 64 -6.80 -1.68 -8.88
C ALA A 64 -8.31 -1.84 -8.62
N SER A 65 -9.08 -2.05 -9.69
CA SER A 65 -10.55 -2.21 -9.65
C SER A 65 -11.03 -3.31 -8.70
N GLU A 66 -10.26 -4.37 -8.54
CA GLU A 66 -10.53 -5.50 -7.66
C GLU A 66 -10.53 -5.10 -6.20
N LEU A 67 -9.63 -4.19 -5.81
CA LEU A 67 -9.58 -3.64 -4.45
C LEU A 67 -10.73 -2.65 -4.25
N LEU A 68 -11.04 -1.84 -5.26
CA LEU A 68 -12.18 -0.90 -5.23
C LEU A 68 -13.54 -1.61 -5.20
N ALA A 69 -13.62 -2.86 -5.65
CA ALA A 69 -14.83 -3.68 -5.59
C ALA A 69 -15.10 -4.26 -4.19
N VAL A 70 -14.16 -4.13 -3.25
CA VAL A 70 -14.36 -4.52 -1.85
C VAL A 70 -15.16 -3.42 -1.17
N ALA A 71 -16.42 -3.72 -0.85
CA ALA A 71 -17.39 -2.73 -0.37
C ALA A 71 -16.92 -2.00 0.89
N GLU A 72 -16.18 -2.69 1.76
CA GLU A 72 -15.68 -2.18 3.03
C GLU A 72 -14.40 -1.35 2.88
N PHE A 73 -13.73 -1.37 1.73
CA PHE A 73 -12.42 -0.72 1.56
C PHE A 73 -12.52 0.81 1.64
N ASP A 74 -13.42 1.42 0.88
CA ASP A 74 -13.66 2.87 0.91
C ASP A 74 -14.10 3.32 2.32
N PHE A 75 -15.00 2.53 2.94
CA PHE A 75 -15.43 2.79 4.30
C PHE A 75 -14.25 2.78 5.29
N ALA A 76 -13.41 1.74 5.27
CA ALA A 76 -12.25 1.61 6.15
C ALA A 76 -11.28 2.79 6.04
N LEU A 77 -11.06 3.30 4.82
CA LEU A 77 -10.23 4.49 4.61
C LEU A 77 -10.91 5.76 5.12
N SER A 78 -12.21 5.93 4.84
CA SER A 78 -12.97 7.13 5.23
C SER A 78 -13.10 7.31 6.75
N VAL A 79 -13.15 6.20 7.51
CA VAL A 79 -13.22 6.25 8.98
C VAL A 79 -11.84 6.36 9.63
N GLY A 80 -10.76 6.23 8.86
CA GLY A 80 -9.40 6.39 9.38
C GLY A 80 -8.96 5.31 10.38
N CYS A 81 -9.61 4.13 10.36
CA CYS A 81 -9.46 3.13 11.42
C CYS A 81 -8.68 1.90 10.93
N LEU A 82 -7.59 1.56 11.63
CA LEU A 82 -6.79 0.38 11.32
C LEU A 82 -7.52 -0.94 11.58
N ASP A 83 -8.45 -0.98 12.54
CA ASP A 83 -9.23 -2.19 12.82
C ASP A 83 -10.13 -2.52 11.63
N ALA A 84 -10.83 -1.52 11.09
CA ALA A 84 -11.66 -1.68 9.89
C ALA A 84 -10.82 -2.11 8.67
N LEU A 85 -9.60 -1.58 8.54
CA LEU A 85 -8.66 -2.02 7.50
C LEU A 85 -8.24 -3.48 7.72
N ALA A 86 -7.93 -3.87 8.95
CA ALA A 86 -7.47 -5.22 9.29
C ALA A 86 -8.57 -6.29 9.13
N GLU A 87 -9.84 -5.90 9.22
CA GLU A 87 -11.00 -6.77 8.98
C GLU A 87 -11.28 -7.03 7.50
N LEU A 88 -10.60 -6.31 6.59
CA LEU A 88 -10.74 -6.56 5.16
C LEU A 88 -10.34 -8.00 4.80
N PRO A 89 -10.94 -8.58 3.75
CA PRO A 89 -10.55 -9.91 3.29
C PRO A 89 -9.04 -10.01 3.03
N ALA A 90 -8.42 -11.13 3.39
CA ALA A 90 -6.98 -11.34 3.21
C ALA A 90 -6.49 -11.10 1.75
N ALA A 91 -7.36 -11.39 0.77
CA ALA A 91 -7.10 -11.09 -0.64
C ALA A 91 -7.02 -9.58 -0.90
N ALA A 92 -7.89 -8.78 -0.27
CA ALA A 92 -7.87 -7.32 -0.37
C ALA A 92 -6.60 -6.74 0.28
N LEU A 93 -6.22 -7.23 1.45
CA LEU A 93 -4.97 -6.83 2.12
C LEU A 93 -3.72 -7.16 1.30
N THR A 94 -3.71 -8.34 0.68
CA THR A 94 -2.64 -8.76 -0.23
C THR A 94 -2.58 -7.84 -1.45
N GLN A 95 -3.74 -7.55 -2.05
CA GLN A 95 -3.86 -6.69 -3.21
C GLN A 95 -3.47 -5.25 -2.90
N LEU A 96 -3.84 -4.71 -1.74
CA LEU A 96 -3.43 -3.39 -1.25
C LEU A 96 -1.91 -3.32 -1.17
N ARG A 97 -1.27 -4.31 -0.51
CA ARG A 97 0.19 -4.36 -0.39
C ARG A 97 0.88 -4.44 -1.76
N GLN A 98 0.34 -5.22 -2.69
CA GLN A 98 0.87 -5.33 -4.06
C GLN A 98 0.74 -4.02 -4.85
N ASN A 99 -0.40 -3.33 -4.76
CA ASN A 99 -0.58 -2.01 -5.39
C ASN A 99 0.40 -0.97 -4.83
N LEU A 100 0.57 -0.92 -3.50
CA LEU A 100 1.51 0.00 -2.86
C LEU A 100 2.96 -0.33 -3.23
N ALA A 101 3.34 -1.61 -3.22
CA ALA A 101 4.68 -2.02 -3.64
C ALA A 101 4.92 -1.67 -5.11
N TRP A 102 3.94 -1.88 -5.99
CA TRP A 102 4.04 -1.45 -7.38
C TRP A 102 4.17 0.07 -7.51
N MET A 103 3.37 0.84 -6.78
CA MET A 103 3.41 2.30 -6.78
C MET A 103 4.78 2.82 -6.35
N PHE A 104 5.41 2.21 -5.35
CA PHE A 104 6.68 2.66 -4.80
C PHE A 104 7.91 2.08 -5.52
N ALA A 105 7.75 1.07 -6.38
CA ALA A 105 8.86 0.37 -7.02
C ALA A 105 9.61 1.28 -7.99
N GLU A 106 10.94 1.12 -8.05
CA GLU A 106 11.73 1.64 -9.17
C GLU A 106 11.29 0.97 -10.49
N GLY A 107 11.37 1.72 -11.60
CA GLY A 107 10.99 1.26 -12.94
C GLY A 107 11.98 0.30 -13.57
#